data_AF-A0A8J7A901-F1
#
_entry.id   AF-A0A8J7A901-F1
#
_cell.length_a   1.000
_cell.length_b   1.000
_cell.length_c   1.000
_cell.angle_alpha   90.00
_cell.angle_beta   90.00
_cell.angle_gamma   90.00
#
_symmetry.space_group_name_H-M   'P 1'
#
loop_
_entity.id
_entity.type
_entity.pdbx_description
1 polymer ?
#
loop_
_entity_poly.entity_id
_entity_poly.type
_entity_poly.pdbx_seq_one_letter_code
_entity_poly.pdbx_strand_id
1 'polypeptide(L)'
;MIYFPAEYFIAIYSLPPIAEVRFQKDYFSEYPQQIRVGSDASAVSYTRQPGYYAIHYNQPGTVDRGAILQLNEGAIAVFSGEPNQSQKNTLSPIYTLQSNGSFAVPSGLVFIRFAEGVDVESGREAINRAGYEVEQSLDDAPNA
;
A
#
# COMPACT_ATOMS: atom_id res chain seq x y z
N MET A 1 -32.21 -19.45 69.95
CA MET A 1 -32.51 -18.22 69.20
C MET A 1 -31.22 -17.84 68.50
N ILE A 2 -31.05 -18.21 67.23
CA ILE A 2 -29.79 -18.02 66.49
C ILE A 2 -30.03 -16.86 65.51
N TYR A 3 -29.27 -15.79 65.72
CA TYR A 3 -29.31 -14.53 64.98
C TYR A 3 -28.34 -14.62 63.81
N PHE A 4 -28.80 -14.40 62.58
CA PHE A 4 -27.95 -14.26 61.39
C PHE A 4 -27.77 -12.77 61.09
N PRO A 5 -26.55 -12.23 61.02
CA PRO A 5 -26.35 -10.91 60.45
C PRO A 5 -26.38 -11.04 58.92
N ALA A 6 -27.25 -10.26 58.28
CA ALA A 6 -27.23 -10.09 56.83
C ALA A 6 -26.08 -9.15 56.47
N GLU A 7 -24.98 -9.71 55.96
CA GLU A 7 -23.92 -8.91 55.34
C GLU A 7 -24.41 -8.42 53.97
N TYR A 8 -24.62 -7.11 53.87
CA TYR A 8 -24.87 -6.39 52.63
C TYR A 8 -23.56 -6.36 51.81
N PHE A 9 -23.42 -7.28 50.86
CA PHE A 9 -22.42 -7.18 49.81
C PHE A 9 -22.92 -6.19 48.74
N ILE A 10 -22.46 -4.94 48.81
CA ILE A 10 -22.55 -4.04 47.65
C ILE A 10 -21.46 -4.48 46.68
N ALA A 11 -21.84 -5.23 45.65
CA ALA A 11 -20.97 -5.53 44.53
C ALA A 11 -20.78 -4.24 43.70
N ILE A 12 -19.63 -3.60 43.88
CA ILE A 12 -19.18 -2.51 43.02
C ILE A 12 -18.81 -3.15 41.67
N TYR A 13 -19.68 -3.02 40.68
CA TYR A 13 -19.38 -3.41 39.31
C TYR A 13 -18.29 -2.49 38.76
N SER A 14 -17.02 -2.94 38.82
CA SER A 14 -15.94 -2.31 38.07
C SER A 14 -16.18 -2.60 36.60
N LEU A 15 -16.53 -1.56 35.82
CA LEU A 15 -16.47 -1.65 34.37
C LEU A 15 -15.06 -2.14 33.97
N PRO A 16 -14.94 -3.08 33.02
CA PRO A 16 -13.62 -3.47 32.53
C PRO A 16 -12.90 -2.22 31.99
N PRO A 17 -11.58 -2.12 32.16
CA PRO A 17 -10.81 -1.01 31.62
C PRO A 17 -11.13 -0.91 30.13
N ILE A 18 -11.67 0.23 29.71
CA ILE A 18 -11.89 0.54 28.30
C ILE A 18 -10.51 0.39 27.65
N ALA A 19 -10.34 -0.64 26.81
CA ALA A 19 -9.12 -0.81 26.05
C ALA A 19 -8.91 0.50 25.29
N GLU A 20 -7.79 1.18 25.52
CA GLU A 20 -7.39 2.32 24.72
C GLU A 20 -7.37 1.87 23.26
N VAL A 21 -8.38 2.31 22.49
CA VAL A 21 -8.37 2.18 21.05
C VAL A 21 -7.31 3.15 20.58
N ARG A 22 -6.06 2.69 20.52
CA ARG A 22 -4.99 3.42 19.86
C ARG A 22 -5.37 3.49 18.39
N PHE A 23 -5.87 4.65 17.96
CA PHE A 23 -6.05 4.94 16.56
C PHE A 23 -4.69 4.86 15.89
N GLN A 24 -4.42 3.75 15.21
CA GLN A 24 -3.21 3.61 14.43
C GLN A 24 -3.27 4.64 13.31
N LYS A 25 -2.26 5.51 13.26
CA LYS A 25 -2.18 6.53 12.22
C LYS A 25 -2.04 5.84 10.87
N ASP A 26 -2.99 6.09 9.97
CA ASP A 26 -2.90 5.63 8.59
C ASP A 26 -2.02 6.61 7.80
N TYR A 27 -0.72 6.30 7.72
CA TYR A 27 0.27 7.11 6.98
C TYR A 27 -0.01 7.20 5.48
N PHE A 28 -0.80 6.28 4.94
CA PHE A 28 -1.06 6.16 3.51
C PHE A 28 -2.53 6.37 3.19
N SER A 29 -3.28 7.11 4.00
CA SER A 29 -4.72 7.35 3.83
C SER A 29 -5.13 7.94 2.48
N GLU A 30 -4.21 8.63 1.81
CA GLU A 30 -4.35 9.14 0.44
C GLU A 30 -4.29 8.06 -0.65
N TYR A 31 -3.75 6.88 -0.31
CA TYR A 31 -3.68 5.73 -1.21
C TYR A 31 -4.92 4.83 -1.05
N PRO A 32 -5.45 4.27 -2.15
CA PRO A 32 -6.62 3.43 -2.10
C PRO A 32 -6.37 2.15 -1.28
N GLN A 33 -7.39 1.67 -0.58
CA GLN A 33 -7.29 0.40 0.15
C GLN A 33 -7.09 -0.80 -0.78
N GLN A 34 -7.63 -0.71 -2.00
CA GLN A 34 -7.52 -1.76 -3.00
C GLN A 34 -7.18 -1.18 -4.37
N ILE A 35 -6.31 -1.86 -5.09
CA ILE A 35 -5.95 -1.55 -6.48
C ILE A 35 -6.40 -2.73 -7.34
N ARG A 36 -7.23 -2.46 -8.33
CA ARG A 36 -7.62 -3.45 -9.34
C ARG A 36 -6.70 -3.30 -10.56
N VAL A 37 -6.02 -4.37 -10.92
CA VAL A 37 -5.10 -4.42 -12.08
C VAL A 37 -5.69 -5.33 -13.14
N GLY A 38 -5.85 -4.81 -14.36
CA GLY A 38 -6.49 -5.48 -15.49
C GLY A 38 -7.82 -4.86 -15.88
N SER A 39 -8.17 -4.95 -17.16
CA SER A 39 -9.36 -4.34 -17.76
C SER A 39 -10.53 -5.31 -17.93
N ASP A 40 -10.32 -6.61 -17.73
CA ASP A 40 -11.28 -7.67 -18.05
C ASP A 40 -11.72 -8.47 -16.81
N ALA A 41 -12.39 -9.60 -17.05
CA ALA A 41 -12.87 -10.50 -16.00
C ALA A 41 -11.72 -11.21 -15.23
N SER A 42 -10.49 -11.16 -15.72
CA SER A 42 -9.31 -11.73 -15.07
C SER A 42 -8.58 -10.71 -14.16
N ALA A 43 -9.10 -9.49 -14.06
CA ALA A 43 -8.50 -8.44 -13.25
C ALA A 43 -8.32 -8.89 -11.79
N VAL A 44 -7.12 -8.66 -11.28
CA VAL A 44 -6.72 -9.02 -9.91
C VAL A 44 -6.83 -7.82 -9.00
N SER A 45 -7.24 -8.06 -7.75
CA SER A 45 -7.36 -7.01 -6.73
C SER A 45 -6.28 -7.17 -5.68
N TYR A 46 -5.44 -6.15 -5.57
CA TYR A 46 -4.43 -6.01 -4.53
C TYR A 46 -5.01 -5.24 -3.35
N THR A 47 -4.78 -5.70 -2.13
CA THR A 47 -5.21 -5.03 -0.89
C THR A 47 -4.01 -4.45 -0.17
N ARG A 48 -4.15 -3.22 0.35
CA ARG A 48 -3.11 -2.52 1.08
C ARG A 48 -2.75 -3.27 2.35
N GLN A 49 -1.48 -3.60 2.52
CA GLN A 49 -0.97 -4.38 3.63
C GLN A 49 -0.49 -3.43 4.75
N PRO A 50 -1.16 -3.39 5.92
CA PRO A 50 -0.72 -2.56 7.03
C PRO A 50 0.57 -3.09 7.66
N GLY A 51 1.33 -2.21 8.31
CA GLY A 51 2.57 -2.56 9.00
C GLY A 51 3.78 -2.75 8.08
N TYR A 52 3.68 -2.33 6.82
CA TYR A 52 4.79 -2.30 5.88
C TYR A 52 4.76 -1.01 5.06
N TYR A 53 5.92 -0.58 4.59
CA TYR A 53 6.07 0.55 3.70
C TYR A 53 7.25 0.34 2.74
N ALA A 54 7.21 1.04 1.61
CA ALA A 54 8.30 1.12 0.65
C ALA A 54 8.93 2.51 0.65
N ILE A 55 10.24 2.54 0.40
CA ILE A 55 11.02 3.73 0.14
C ILE A 55 11.51 3.67 -1.30
N HIS A 56 11.23 4.72 -2.07
CA HIS A 56 11.77 4.92 -3.41
C HIS A 56 12.98 5.84 -3.32
N TYR A 57 14.16 5.31 -3.62
CA TYR A 57 15.41 6.04 -3.60
C TYR A 57 15.65 6.73 -4.94
N ASN A 58 16.01 8.00 -4.90
CA ASN A 58 16.37 8.77 -6.09
C ASN A 58 17.70 8.30 -6.73
N GLN A 59 18.53 7.58 -5.97
CA GLN A 59 19.78 7.00 -6.45
C GLN A 59 19.86 5.54 -5.98
N PRO A 60 19.97 4.57 -6.91
CA PRO A 60 20.11 3.16 -6.55
C PRO A 60 21.44 2.91 -5.83
N GLY A 61 21.44 1.97 -4.88
CA GLY A 61 22.67 1.47 -4.23
C GLY A 61 22.92 1.92 -2.79
N THR A 62 22.15 2.85 -2.24
CA THR A 62 22.17 3.20 -0.80
C THR A 62 20.86 2.79 -0.13
N VAL A 63 20.63 1.48 -0.03
CA VAL A 63 19.48 0.95 0.72
C VAL A 63 19.78 0.99 2.21
N ASP A 64 18.87 1.57 2.99
CA ASP A 64 19.00 1.63 4.44
C ASP A 64 19.02 0.22 5.05
N ARG A 65 19.80 0.05 6.13
CA ARG A 65 19.84 -1.22 6.87
C ARG A 65 18.43 -1.52 7.42
N GLY A 66 18.04 -2.79 7.35
CA GLY A 66 16.73 -3.25 7.84
C GLY A 66 15.66 -3.40 6.76
N ALA A 67 16.00 -3.15 5.49
CA ALA A 67 15.15 -3.53 4.37
C ALA A 67 14.93 -5.05 4.36
N ILE A 68 13.67 -5.47 4.29
CA ILE A 68 13.29 -6.89 4.21
C ILE A 68 13.20 -7.38 2.76
N LEU A 69 13.13 -6.45 1.80
CA LEU A 69 13.14 -6.73 0.37
C LEU A 69 13.72 -5.54 -0.39
N GLN A 70 14.48 -5.82 -1.44
CA GLN A 70 15.00 -4.81 -2.38
C GLN A 70 14.49 -5.15 -3.78
N LEU A 71 14.00 -4.14 -4.50
CA LEU A 71 13.48 -4.24 -5.87
C LEU A 71 14.25 -3.25 -6.76
N ASN A 72 14.22 -3.49 -8.07
CA ASN A 72 14.83 -2.61 -9.08
C ASN A 72 16.26 -2.21 -8.72
N GLU A 73 17.12 -3.19 -8.43
CA GLU A 73 18.54 -2.98 -8.09
C GLU A 73 18.76 -2.02 -6.90
N GLY A 74 17.81 -2.00 -5.96
CA GLY A 74 17.87 -1.16 -4.77
C GLY A 74 17.31 0.26 -4.97
N ALA A 75 16.66 0.54 -6.09
CA ALA A 75 15.87 1.77 -6.25
C ALA A 75 14.63 1.77 -5.35
N ILE A 76 14.12 0.60 -4.97
CA ILE A 76 12.99 0.46 -4.06
C ILE A 76 13.35 -0.52 -2.95
N ALA A 77 13.07 -0.16 -1.70
CA ALA A 77 13.23 -1.07 -0.57
C ALA A 77 11.98 -1.12 0.30
N VAL A 78 11.65 -2.30 0.80
CA VAL A 78 10.49 -2.56 1.67
C VAL A 78 10.95 -2.74 3.11
N PHE A 79 10.21 -2.17 4.04
CA PHE A 79 10.46 -2.23 5.47
C PHE A 79 9.19 -2.63 6.22
N SER A 80 9.36 -3.30 7.35
CA SER A 80 8.29 -3.54 8.33
C SER A 80 8.16 -2.37 9.30
N GLY A 81 6.95 -2.12 9.78
CA GLY A 81 6.62 -1.10 10.77
C GLY A 81 6.04 0.17 10.15
N GLU A 82 6.28 1.29 10.82
CA GLU A 82 5.79 2.60 10.43
C GLU A 82 6.93 3.43 9.81
N PRO A 83 6.63 4.25 8.78
CA PRO A 83 7.65 5.09 8.16
C PRO A 83 8.08 6.23 9.09
N ASN A 84 9.37 6.57 9.04
CA ASN A 84 9.85 7.79 9.67
C ASN A 84 9.45 9.00 8.81
N GLN A 85 8.62 9.90 9.36
CA GLN A 85 8.13 11.07 8.61
C GLN A 85 9.22 12.08 8.23
N SER A 86 10.42 11.98 8.83
CA SER A 86 11.57 12.81 8.46
C SER A 86 12.37 12.26 7.26
N GLN A 87 11.96 11.11 6.69
CA GLN A 87 12.58 10.54 5.50
C GLN A 87 12.35 11.48 4.31
N LYS A 88 13.44 11.85 3.61
CA LYS A 88 13.38 12.73 2.44
C LYS A 88 12.98 12.01 1.14
N ASN A 89 13.02 10.68 1.16
CA ASN A 89 12.68 9.84 0.02
C ASN A 89 11.17 9.66 -0.09
N THR A 90 10.69 9.34 -1.29
CA THR A 90 9.28 9.07 -1.51
C THR A 90 8.87 7.77 -0.81
N LEU A 91 7.79 7.84 -0.04
CA LEU A 91 7.22 6.71 0.68
C LEU A 91 5.96 6.24 -0.02
N SER A 92 5.77 4.92 -0.10
CA SER A 92 4.54 4.33 -0.62
C SER A 92 4.06 3.18 0.25
N PRO A 93 2.76 2.88 0.24
CA PRO A 93 2.25 1.67 0.88
C PRO A 93 2.69 0.40 0.14
N ILE A 94 2.54 -0.73 0.82
CA ILE A 94 2.69 -2.07 0.25
C ILE A 94 1.31 -2.66 0.01
N TYR A 95 1.17 -3.44 -1.07
CA TYR A 95 -0.04 -4.20 -1.35
C TYR A 95 0.25 -5.70 -1.45
N THR A 96 -0.79 -6.52 -1.30
CA THR A 96 -0.74 -7.97 -1.48
C THR A 96 -1.96 -8.48 -2.25
N LEU A 97 -1.79 -9.53 -3.05
CA LEU A 97 -2.90 -10.16 -3.78
C LEU A 97 -3.81 -11.01 -2.86
N GLN A 98 -3.21 -11.62 -1.85
CA GLN A 98 -3.87 -12.43 -0.83
C GLN A 98 -3.27 -12.07 0.52
N SER A 99 -3.99 -12.31 1.62
CA SER A 99 -3.43 -12.14 2.96
C SER A 99 -2.14 -12.97 3.10
N ASN A 100 -1.01 -12.30 3.36
CA ASN A 100 0.35 -12.89 3.38
C ASN A 100 0.90 -13.35 2.03
N GLY A 101 0.34 -12.86 0.92
CA GLY A 101 0.88 -13.07 -0.42
C GLY A 101 2.16 -12.27 -0.67
N SER A 102 2.65 -12.33 -1.91
CA SER A 102 3.82 -11.53 -2.33
C SER A 102 3.53 -10.04 -2.21
N PHE A 103 4.55 -9.28 -1.80
CA PHE A 103 4.48 -7.83 -1.74
C PHE A 103 4.54 -7.23 -3.14
N ALA A 104 3.62 -6.30 -3.39
CA ALA A 104 3.60 -5.44 -4.56
C ALA A 104 3.79 -3.99 -4.13
N VAL A 105 4.70 -3.30 -4.81
CA VAL A 105 4.97 -1.88 -4.59
C VAL A 105 4.49 -1.10 -5.82
N PRO A 106 3.63 -0.09 -5.66
CA PRO A 106 3.28 0.80 -6.76
C PRO A 106 4.54 1.56 -7.22
N SER A 107 4.92 1.42 -8.49
CA SER A 107 6.06 2.13 -9.09
C SER A 107 5.69 3.53 -9.59
N GLY A 108 4.39 3.86 -9.67
CA GLY A 108 3.89 5.04 -10.38
C GLY A 108 3.75 4.84 -11.90
N LEU A 109 4.12 3.67 -12.41
CA LEU A 109 4.06 3.34 -13.84
C LEU A 109 2.86 2.44 -14.14
N VAL A 110 2.24 2.67 -15.29
CA VAL A 110 1.17 1.83 -15.82
C VAL A 110 1.53 1.42 -17.24
N PHE A 111 1.24 0.17 -17.58
CA PHE A 111 1.29 -0.30 -18.95
C PHE A 111 -0.04 -0.04 -19.61
N ILE A 112 -0.02 0.77 -20.66
CA ILE A 112 -1.16 0.97 -21.54
C ILE A 112 -0.94 0.05 -22.75
N ARG A 113 -2.02 -0.55 -23.25
CA ARG A 113 -2.00 -1.34 -24.48
C ARG A 113 -3.08 -0.79 -25.38
N PHE A 114 -2.70 -0.46 -26.61
CA PHE A 114 -3.62 0.02 -27.62
C PHE A 114 -4.18 -1.13 -28.45
N ALA A 115 -5.31 -0.87 -29.11
CA ALA A 115 -5.84 -1.78 -30.13
C ALA A 115 -4.86 -1.88 -31.31
N GLU A 116 -4.98 -2.95 -32.08
CA GLU A 116 -4.11 -3.15 -33.24
C GLU A 116 -4.21 -1.98 -34.23
N GLY A 117 -3.06 -1.45 -34.64
CA GLY A 117 -2.97 -0.33 -35.59
C GLY A 117 -3.20 1.06 -34.98
N VAL A 118 -3.31 1.18 -33.66
CA VAL A 118 -3.37 2.45 -32.95
C VAL A 118 -2.00 2.75 -32.36
N ASP A 119 -1.36 3.82 -32.85
CA ASP A 119 -0.07 4.28 -32.34
C ASP A 119 -0.23 5.15 -31.08
N VAL A 120 0.83 5.19 -30.26
CA VAL A 120 0.85 5.96 -29.00
C VAL A 120 0.67 7.47 -29.21
N GLU A 121 1.10 8.02 -30.34
CA GLU A 121 1.00 9.46 -30.64
C GLU A 121 -0.46 9.87 -30.80
N SER A 122 -1.25 9.04 -31.49
CA SER A 122 -2.69 9.25 -31.65
C SER A 122 -3.45 9.25 -30.31
N GLY A 123 -2.94 8.54 -29.30
CA GLY A 123 -3.50 8.45 -27.95
C GLY A 123 -2.98 9.48 -26.95
N ARG A 124 -1.91 10.22 -27.28
CA ARG A 124 -1.15 11.05 -26.32
C ARG A 124 -2.00 12.12 -25.63
N GLU A 125 -2.89 12.79 -26.35
CA GLU A 125 -3.78 13.79 -25.74
C GLU A 125 -4.72 13.19 -24.68
N ALA A 126 -5.21 11.96 -24.91
CA ALA A 126 -6.09 11.28 -23.98
C ALA A 126 -5.32 10.83 -22.72
N ILE A 127 -4.09 10.33 -22.90
CA ILE A 127 -3.18 9.95 -21.82
C ILE A 127 -2.90 11.16 -20.91
N ASN A 128 -2.50 12.28 -21.52
CA ASN A 128 -2.20 13.52 -20.80
C ASN A 128 -3.43 14.06 -20.05
N ARG A 129 -4.62 14.01 -20.67
CA ARG A 129 -5.88 14.43 -20.03
C ARG A 129 -6.27 13.53 -18.86
N ALA A 130 -5.88 12.26 -18.88
CA ALA A 130 -6.07 11.33 -17.77
C ALA A 130 -5.03 11.51 -16.65
N GLY A 131 -4.08 12.44 -16.80
CA GLY A 131 -3.06 12.75 -15.80
C GLY A 131 -1.80 11.88 -15.87
N TYR A 132 -1.59 11.20 -17.01
CA TYR A 132 -0.40 10.38 -17.25
C TYR A 132 0.53 11.06 -18.25
N GLU A 133 1.80 10.65 -18.25
CA GLU A 133 2.80 11.03 -19.25
C GLU A 133 3.38 9.76 -19.87
N VAL A 134 3.75 9.82 -21.16
CA VAL A 134 4.41 8.70 -21.84
C VAL A 134 5.89 8.70 -21.47
N GLU A 135 6.29 7.81 -20.56
CA GLU A 135 7.69 7.65 -20.19
C GLU A 135 8.49 6.87 -21.24
N GLN A 136 7.91 5.79 -21.77
CA GLN A 136 8.54 4.93 -22.75
C GLN A 136 7.49 4.34 -23.70
N SER A 137 7.86 4.20 -24.97
CA SER A 137 7.17 3.32 -25.92
C SER A 137 8.12 2.16 -26.25
N LEU A 138 7.59 0.93 -26.27
CA LEU A 138 8.39 -0.27 -26.48
C LEU A 138 8.32 -0.67 -27.96
N ASP A 139 9.44 -0.54 -28.68
CA ASP A 139 9.52 -0.79 -30.13
C ASP A 139 9.12 -2.24 -30.52
N ASP A 140 9.34 -3.22 -29.64
CA ASP A 140 9.01 -4.64 -29.87
C ASP A 140 7.54 -5.01 -29.59
N ALA A 141 6.71 -4.03 -29.25
CA ALA A 141 5.28 -4.21 -29.06
C ALA A 141 4.54 -3.11 -29.83
N PRO A 142 4.27 -3.28 -31.14
CA PRO A 142 3.64 -2.25 -32.00
C PRO A 142 2.22 -1.81 -31.57
N ASN A 143 1.72 -2.33 -30.44
CA ASN A 143 0.43 -2.05 -29.85
C ASN A 143 0.53 -1.74 -28.33
N ALA A 144 1.72 -1.42 -27.80
CA ALA A 144 1.93 -1.00 -26.40
C ALA A 144 2.19 0.51 -26.32
#